data_AF-A0A6L7WIS7-F1
#
_entry.id   AF-A0A6L7WIS7-F1
#
_cell.length_a   1.000
_cell.length_b   1.000
_cell.length_c   1.000
_cell.angle_alpha   90.00
_cell.angle_beta   90.00
_cell.angle_gamma   90.00
#
_symmetry.space_group_name_H-M   'P 1'
#
loop_
_entity.id
_entity.type
_entity.pdbx_description
1 polymer ?
#
loop_
_entity_poly.entity_id
_entity_poly.type
_entity_poly.pdbx_seq_one_letter_code
_entity_poly.pdbx_strand_id
1 'polypeptide(L)' 'MAKRSAPIEERHETARPVRVSVSFDAADYAEIKDIAKYKRVSTAWVVRDAVSSYLDAKTPLLPRDRGRNK' A
#
# COMPACT_ATOMS: atom_id res chain seq x y z
N MET A 1 16.03 17.76 40.57
CA MET A 1 16.42 16.52 39.86
C MET A 1 15.43 16.29 38.72
N ALA A 2 15.80 16.61 37.49
CA ALA A 2 14.94 16.49 36.31
C ALA A 2 14.87 15.03 35.87
N LYS A 3 13.66 14.46 35.81
CA LYS A 3 13.41 13.19 35.11
C LYS A 3 13.42 13.50 33.62
N ARG A 4 14.45 13.02 32.91
CA ARG A 4 14.50 12.98 31.45
C ARG A 4 13.42 12.02 30.97
N SER A 5 12.26 12.57 30.58
CA SER A 5 11.21 11.80 29.91
C SER A 5 11.70 11.42 28.51
N ALA A 6 11.46 10.15 28.15
CA ALA A 6 11.97 9.44 26.99
C ALA A 6 11.66 10.13 25.64
N PRO A 7 12.42 9.80 24.56
CA PRO A 7 12.23 10.39 23.25
C PRO A 7 10.83 10.06 22.70
N ILE A 8 10.22 11.07 22.10
CA ILE A 8 9.07 11.01 21.21
C ILE A 8 9.13 9.78 20.28
N GLU A 9 8.35 8.76 20.59
CA GLU A 9 7.94 7.76 19.58
C GLU A 9 7.07 8.52 18.57
N GLU A 10 7.69 8.91 17.47
CA GLU A 10 6.99 9.36 16.27
C GLU A 10 6.12 8.20 15.79
N ARG A 11 4.90 8.13 16.32
CA ARG A 11 3.86 7.26 15.80
C ARG A 11 3.63 7.70 14.37
N HIS A 12 4.30 7.03 13.43
CA HIS A 12 3.90 7.07 12.03
C HIS A 12 2.40 6.82 12.03
N GLU A 13 1.63 7.86 11.71
CA GLU A 13 0.19 7.79 11.58
C GLU A 13 -0.07 6.86 10.39
N THR A 14 -0.13 5.56 10.69
CA THR A 14 -0.43 4.53 9.71
C THR A 14 -1.86 4.81 9.28
N ALA A 15 -1.98 5.46 8.11
CA ALA A 15 -3.27 5.77 7.52
C ALA A 15 -4.12 4.49 7.56
N ARG A 16 -5.28 4.58 8.20
CA ARG A 16 -6.13 3.40 8.42
C ARG A 16 -6.50 2.83 7.06
N PRO A 17 -6.40 1.50 6.85
CA PRO A 17 -6.73 0.90 5.58
C PRO A 17 -8.22 1.12 5.27
N VAL A 18 -8.52 1.68 4.10
CA VAL A 18 -9.89 1.87 3.60
C VAL A 18 -10.29 0.62 2.81
N ARG A 19 -11.46 0.04 3.15
CA ARG A 19 -12.00 -1.11 2.44
C ARG A 19 -12.79 -0.64 1.21
N VAL A 20 -12.47 -1.23 0.06
CA VAL A 20 -13.26 -1.11 -1.17
C VAL A 20 -13.79 -2.49 -1.52
N SER A 21 -15.05 -2.57 -1.96
CA SER A 21 -15.63 -3.80 -2.52
C SER A 21 -15.78 -3.63 -4.03
N VAL A 22 -15.18 -4.54 -4.79
CA VAL A 22 -15.23 -4.56 -6.26
C VAL A 22 -15.65 -5.96 -6.70
N SER A 23 -16.33 -6.05 -7.83
CA SER A 23 -16.67 -7.32 -8.46
C SER A 23 -15.80 -7.51 -9.70
N PHE A 24 -15.27 -8.72 -9.86
CA PHE A 24 -14.54 -9.14 -11.05
C PHE A 24 -15.39 -10.15 -11.81
N ASP A 25 -15.23 -10.24 -13.12
CA ASP A 25 -15.73 -11.35 -13.90
C ASP A 25 -14.99 -12.65 -13.52
N ALA A 26 -15.55 -13.78 -13.96
CA ALA A 26 -15.03 -15.08 -13.57
C ALA A 26 -13.64 -15.37 -14.14
N ALA A 27 -13.30 -14.85 -15.33
CA ALA A 27 -12.01 -15.09 -15.96
C ALA A 27 -10.91 -14.30 -15.24
N ASP A 28 -11.11 -13.00 -15.03
CA ASP A 28 -10.14 -12.16 -14.30
C ASP A 28 -9.91 -12.66 -12.87
N TYR A 29 -10.97 -13.08 -12.18
CA TYR A 29 -10.84 -13.62 -10.82
C TYR A 29 -10.04 -14.94 -10.78
N ALA A 30 -10.22 -15.81 -11.78
CA ALA A 30 -9.46 -17.05 -11.88
C ALA A 30 -7.96 -16.76 -12.07
N GLU A 31 -7.62 -15.81 -12.94
CA GLU A 31 -6.24 -15.40 -13.18
C GLU A 31 -5.61 -14.78 -11.91
N ILE A 32 -6.32 -13.88 -11.23
CA ILE A 32 -5.86 -13.30 -9.95
C ILE A 32 -5.59 -14.40 -8.91
N LYS A 33 -6.44 -15.43 -8.85
CA LYS A 33 -6.25 -16.57 -7.93
C LYS A 33 -5.00 -17.38 -8.27
N ASP A 34 -4.73 -17.61 -9.54
CA ASP A 34 -3.57 -18.40 -9.94
C ASP A 34 -2.26 -17.63 -9.72
N ILE A 35 -2.25 -16.32 -9.96
CA ILE A 35 -1.14 -15.43 -9.58
C ILE A 35 -0.93 -15.47 -8.06
N ALA A 36 -2.00 -15.38 -7.27
CA ALA A 36 -1.92 -15.42 -5.82
C ALA A 36 -1.32 -16.73 -5.30
N LYS A 37 -1.74 -17.89 -5.87
CA LYS A 37 -1.16 -19.20 -5.54
C LYS A 37 0.32 -19.26 -5.90
N TYR A 38 0.68 -18.86 -7.12
CA TYR A 38 2.05 -18.90 -7.60
C TYR A 38 2.99 -18.04 -6.74
N LYS A 39 2.58 -16.80 -6.43
CA LYS A 39 3.33 -15.87 -5.57
C LYS A 39 3.22 -16.19 -4.07
N ARG A 40 2.38 -17.15 -3.67
CA ARG A 40 2.08 -17.52 -2.27
C ARG A 40 1.59 -16.34 -1.41
N VAL A 41 0.73 -15.52 -1.99
CA VAL A 41 0.15 -14.32 -1.39
C VAL A 41 -1.38 -14.38 -1.43
N SER A 42 -2.06 -13.45 -0.77
CA SER A 42 -3.52 -13.33 -0.87
C SER A 42 -3.95 -12.61 -2.15
N THR A 43 -5.16 -12.88 -2.64
CA THR A 43 -5.75 -12.15 -3.77
C THR A 43 -5.82 -10.64 -3.51
N ALA A 44 -6.11 -10.23 -2.28
CA ALA A 44 -6.08 -8.82 -1.88
C ALA A 44 -4.67 -8.19 -1.93
N TRP A 45 -3.60 -8.98 -1.79
CA TRP A 45 -2.25 -8.48 -2.03
C TRP A 45 -2.02 -8.24 -3.52
N VAL A 46 -2.43 -9.18 -4.38
CA VAL A 46 -2.30 -9.05 -5.84
C VAL A 46 -3.04 -7.81 -6.36
N VAL A 47 -4.26 -7.58 -5.87
CA VAL A 47 -5.03 -6.37 -6.24
C VAL A 47 -4.31 -5.09 -5.81
N ARG A 48 -3.72 -5.05 -4.60
CA ARG A 48 -2.96 -3.89 -4.14
C ARG A 48 -1.69 -3.65 -4.96
N ASP A 49 -0.97 -4.71 -5.32
CA ASP A 49 0.24 -4.66 -6.16
C ASP A 49 -0.07 -4.12 -7.56
N ALA A 50 -1.15 -4.63 -8.18
CA ALA A 50 -1.64 -4.17 -9.47
C ALA A 50 -2.08 -2.69 -9.44
N VAL A 51 -2.79 -2.27 -8.39
CA VAL A 51 -3.18 -0.86 -8.19
C VAL A 51 -1.95 0.03 -8.01
N SER A 52 -0.97 -0.38 -7.21
CA SER A 52 0.28 0.38 -7.03
C SER A 52 0.98 0.57 -8.38
N SER A 53 1.16 -0.52 -9.13
CA SER A 53 1.79 -0.49 -10.45
C SER A 53 1.05 0.41 -11.44
N TYR A 54 -0.29 0.38 -11.42
CA TYR A 54 -1.12 1.24 -12.25
C TYR A 54 -0.99 2.72 -11.88
N LEU A 55 -0.95 3.06 -10.58
CA LEU A 55 -0.77 4.43 -10.11
C LEU A 55 0.63 4.96 -10.41
N ASP A 56 1.65 4.11 -10.27
CA ASP A 56 3.04 4.44 -10.60
C ASP A 56 3.18 4.69 -12.10
N ALA A 57 2.58 3.84 -12.95
CA ALA A 57 2.57 4.03 -14.40
C ALA A 57 1.77 5.28 -14.84
N LYS A 58 0.66 5.58 -14.14
CA LYS A 58 -0.16 6.77 -14.41
C LYS A 58 0.51 8.07 -13.97
N THR A 59 1.46 8.01 -13.04
CA THR A 59 2.18 9.17 -12.54
C THR A 59 3.53 9.28 -13.25
N PRO A 60 3.69 10.09 -14.32
CA PRO A 60 4.96 10.19 -15.05
C PRO A 60 6.04 10.97 -14.28
N LEU A 61 6.28 10.66 -12.99
CA LEU A 61 7.27 11.28 -12.11
C LEU A 61 6.84 12.67 -11.60
N LEU A 62 6.14 12.72 -10.47
CA LEU A 62 6.30 13.85 -9.55
C LEU A 62 7.50 13.51 -8.65
N PRO A 63 8.56 14.34 -8.60
CA PRO A 63 9.62 14.12 -7.63
C PRO A 63 8.98 14.13 -6.24
N ARG A 64 9.12 13.01 -5.51
CA ARG A 64 8.77 12.95 -4.09
C ARG A 64 9.68 13.95 -3.39
N ASP A 65 9.20 15.17 -3.19
CA ASP A 65 9.81 16.14 -2.30
C ASP A 65 9.71 15.58 -0.87
N ARG A 66 10.62 14.66 -0.56
CA ARG A 66 10.96 14.28 0.80
C ARG A 66 11.94 15.33 1.31
N GLY A 67 11.44 16.54 1.59
CA GLY A 67 12.24 17.51 2.32
C GLY A 67 11.77 18.95 2.23
N ARG A 68 10.89 19.36 3.16
CA ARG A 68 11.12 20.63 3.85
C ARG A 68 10.55 20.63 5.27
N ASN A 69 11.38 20.16 6.20
CA ASN A 69 11.40 20.74 7.54
C ASN A 69 11.60 22.25 7.42
N LYS A 70 10.76 23.04 8.07
CA LYS A 70 11.12 24.35 8.60
C LYS A 70 10.40 24.56 9.92
#